data_AF-A0A2I0QDR9-F1
#
_entry.id   AF-A0A2I0QDR9-F1
#
_cell.length_a   1.000
_cell.length_b   1.000
_cell.length_c   1.000
_cell.angle_alpha   90.00
_cell.angle_beta   90.00
_cell.angle_gamma   90.00
#
_symmetry.space_group_name_H-M   'P 1'
#
loop_
_entity.id
_entity.type
_entity.pdbx_description
1 polymer ?
#
loop_
_entity_poly.entity_id
_entity_poly.type
_entity_poly.pdbx_seq_one_letter_code
_entity_poly.pdbx_strand_id
1 'polypeptide(L)'
;MATTHVFIVDKNTFKYHLEYLFAGTGAKDYVLDFNNASNSRLNPTREKLLISMIADLNRVRIGDYVIFYLQQSKEVGEGKFYGIFKAKSNGFLDNNDNEQFLKTELQKSLTFRVLLEPFEVYPAGVTEWEALDEIRHIQSPNQLLWSLIYRKLKANRGNTMITIYETERIFKLIRDKNNRQKINSEYFSFDMDNQKIIPSNVNNTYTGRSEEINILPRLIKKHDEKKAFESHLQAYICQNVNNNIQLKSLLIQNNTLEWIGNEVSCGVGMQRIDIALSLKKENQERLILPIELKAVPASLLNVPQIQRYVDWLEQYYIPNRISTIQPVLIAKKFDNKESEKYLRIVESFKQFNLKNPNCLSLKYIEFEILDNDLIFEEHIHHV
;
A
#
# COMPACT_ATOMS: atom_id res chain seq x y z
N MET A 1 -3.38 -13.29 -8.17
CA MET A 1 -2.83 -12.07 -8.80
C MET A 1 -1.89 -11.40 -7.82
N ALA A 2 -1.10 -10.39 -8.22
CA ALA A 2 -0.18 -9.68 -7.33
C ALA A 2 -0.54 -8.19 -7.28
N THR A 3 -0.15 -7.47 -6.21
CA THR A 3 -0.42 -6.03 -6.10
C THR A 3 0.41 -5.27 -7.13
N THR A 4 -0.14 -4.20 -7.71
CA THR A 4 0.64 -3.26 -8.51
C THR A 4 0.89 -1.99 -7.73
N HIS A 5 2.16 -1.59 -7.66
CA HIS A 5 2.63 -0.38 -6.99
C HIS A 5 3.08 0.65 -8.03
N VAL A 6 2.57 1.86 -7.88
CA VAL A 6 2.90 3.01 -8.72
C VAL A 6 3.90 3.87 -7.96
N PHE A 7 5.15 3.83 -8.40
CA PHE A 7 6.21 4.66 -7.85
C PHE A 7 6.31 5.98 -8.58
N ILE A 8 6.33 7.07 -7.82
CA ILE A 8 6.34 8.43 -8.34
C ILE A 8 7.79 8.87 -8.52
N VAL A 9 8.15 9.20 -9.75
CA VAL A 9 9.51 9.58 -10.13
C VAL A 9 9.50 10.91 -10.86
N ASP A 10 10.63 11.59 -10.82
CA ASP A 10 10.86 12.84 -11.56
C ASP A 10 11.88 12.60 -12.67
N LYS A 11 12.07 13.64 -13.49
CA LYS A 11 13.02 13.62 -14.62
C LYS A 11 14.46 13.28 -14.22
N ASN A 12 14.86 13.57 -12.97
CA ASN A 12 16.22 13.33 -12.50
C ASN A 12 16.39 11.87 -12.06
N THR A 13 15.42 11.34 -11.34
CA THR A 13 15.51 10.04 -10.69
C THR A 13 15.06 8.89 -11.56
N PHE A 14 14.19 9.10 -12.55
CA PHE A 14 13.62 8.00 -13.33
C PHE A 14 14.68 7.18 -14.07
N LYS A 15 15.68 7.83 -14.67
CA LYS A 15 16.82 7.17 -15.32
C LYS A 15 17.51 6.16 -14.39
N TYR A 16 17.84 6.56 -13.17
CA TYR A 16 18.58 5.72 -12.23
C TYR A 16 17.76 4.56 -11.67
N HIS A 17 16.43 4.72 -11.54
CA HIS A 17 15.55 3.59 -11.20
C HIS A 17 15.61 2.49 -12.26
N LEU A 18 15.67 2.88 -13.55
CA LEU A 18 15.79 1.93 -14.66
C LEU A 18 17.18 1.31 -14.74
N GLU A 19 18.23 2.13 -14.61
CA GLU A 19 19.62 1.70 -14.78
C GLU A 19 20.08 0.73 -13.69
N TYR A 20 19.59 0.90 -12.46
CA TYR A 20 19.95 0.07 -11.30
C TYR A 20 18.82 -0.88 -10.87
N LEU A 21 17.73 -0.95 -11.65
CA LEU A 21 16.55 -1.80 -11.40
C LEU A 21 16.11 -1.77 -9.94
N PHE A 22 15.81 -0.57 -9.44
CA PHE A 22 15.16 -0.40 -8.13
C PHE A 22 13.99 0.59 -8.26
N ALA A 23 13.08 0.55 -7.30
CA ALA A 23 12.06 1.56 -7.06
C ALA A 23 12.31 2.21 -5.70
N GLY A 24 12.26 3.53 -5.60
CA GLY A 24 12.57 4.24 -4.36
C GLY A 24 11.65 5.41 -4.08
N THR A 25 11.41 5.69 -2.79
CA THR A 25 10.75 6.90 -2.30
C THR A 25 11.45 7.44 -1.06
N GLY A 26 11.29 8.73 -0.77
CA GLY A 26 11.89 9.37 0.40
C GLY A 26 11.12 10.62 0.83
N ALA A 27 11.48 11.17 1.99
CA ALA A 27 10.87 12.36 2.56
C ALA A 27 11.92 13.44 2.80
N LYS A 28 12.09 14.33 1.80
CA LYS A 28 13.03 15.46 1.86
C LYS A 28 14.42 14.98 2.29
N ASP A 29 14.97 15.61 3.32
CA ASP A 29 16.27 15.37 3.94
C ASP A 29 16.16 14.57 5.25
N TYR A 30 15.02 13.97 5.55
CA TYR A 30 14.81 13.27 6.83
C TYR A 30 15.60 11.96 6.90
N VAL A 31 16.19 11.72 8.07
CA VAL A 31 16.88 10.48 8.45
C VAL A 31 15.96 9.68 9.36
N LEU A 32 15.86 8.38 9.10
CA LEU A 32 15.11 7.47 9.96
C LEU A 32 16.00 7.04 11.14
N ASP A 33 15.64 7.41 12.38
CA ASP A 33 16.45 7.14 13.57
C ASP A 33 15.82 6.08 14.51
N PHE A 34 14.71 5.48 14.10
CA PHE A 34 13.95 4.50 14.90
C PHE A 34 13.80 3.12 14.23
N ASN A 35 14.59 2.81 13.19
CA ASN A 35 14.66 1.45 12.67
C ASN A 35 15.39 0.54 13.67
N ASN A 36 14.75 -0.57 14.05
CA ASN A 36 15.25 -1.50 15.06
C ASN A 36 15.61 -0.82 16.41
N ALA A 37 14.97 0.31 16.72
CA ALA A 37 15.27 1.12 17.90
C ALA A 37 13.98 1.61 18.57
N SER A 38 14.00 1.71 19.91
CA SER A 38 12.83 2.11 20.70
C SER A 38 12.65 3.64 20.77
N ASN A 39 13.75 4.38 20.71
CA ASN A 39 13.78 5.83 20.86
C ASN A 39 13.91 6.54 19.51
N SER A 40 13.44 7.77 19.46
CA SER A 40 13.45 8.65 18.28
C SER A 40 13.63 10.08 18.76
N ARG A 41 14.48 10.86 18.09
CA ARG A 41 14.65 12.30 18.30
C ARG A 41 13.78 13.11 17.34
N LEU A 42 13.11 12.45 16.39
CA LEU A 42 12.21 13.11 15.46
C LEU A 42 10.98 13.66 16.20
N ASN A 43 10.53 14.83 15.76
CA ASN A 43 9.24 15.33 16.24
C ASN A 43 8.10 14.41 15.76
N PRO A 44 6.96 14.40 16.47
CA PRO A 44 5.87 13.47 16.17
C PRO A 44 5.34 13.53 14.73
N THR A 45 5.30 14.72 14.11
CA THR A 45 4.82 14.89 12.74
C THR A 45 5.76 14.25 11.72
N ARG A 46 7.07 14.40 11.89
CA ARG A 46 8.09 13.77 11.03
C ARG A 46 8.13 12.27 11.21
N GLU A 47 8.07 11.79 12.44
CA GLU A 47 7.97 10.36 12.75
C GLU A 47 6.72 9.76 12.09
N LYS A 48 5.57 10.44 12.19
CA LYS A 48 4.32 10.01 11.54
C LYS A 48 4.45 9.94 10.01
N LEU A 49 5.12 10.90 9.38
CA LEU A 49 5.37 10.87 7.94
C LEU A 49 6.21 9.64 7.55
N LEU A 50 7.34 9.42 8.23
CA LEU A 50 8.24 8.31 7.92
C LEU A 50 7.59 6.96 8.18
N ILE A 51 6.85 6.79 9.28
CA ILE A 51 6.16 5.52 9.54
C ILE A 51 5.02 5.25 8.54
N SER A 52 4.33 6.28 8.04
CA SER A 52 3.36 6.11 6.94
C SER A 52 4.03 5.67 5.65
N MET A 53 5.23 6.16 5.34
CA MET A 53 6.01 5.70 4.19
C MET A 53 6.54 4.27 4.39
N ILE A 54 6.90 3.90 5.62
CA ILE A 54 7.23 2.52 5.97
C ILE A 54 6.00 1.62 5.74
N ALA A 55 4.80 2.01 6.16
CA ALA A 55 3.58 1.24 5.87
C ALA A 55 3.37 1.09 4.36
N ASP A 56 3.61 2.17 3.59
CA ASP A 56 3.51 2.13 2.13
C ASP A 56 4.52 1.19 1.46
N LEU A 57 5.72 1.10 2.01
CA LEU A 57 6.76 0.20 1.52
C LEU A 57 6.52 -1.25 1.98
N ASN A 58 6.12 -1.43 3.23
CA ASN A 58 5.93 -2.74 3.88
C ASN A 58 4.78 -3.55 3.27
N ARG A 59 3.91 -2.97 2.45
CA ARG A 59 2.91 -3.72 1.67
C ARG A 59 3.47 -4.38 0.40
N VAL A 60 4.66 -3.98 -0.07
CA VAL A 60 5.27 -4.57 -1.26
C VAL A 60 5.72 -6.00 -0.95
N ARG A 61 5.48 -6.92 -1.90
CA ARG A 61 5.90 -8.32 -1.84
C ARG A 61 6.74 -8.68 -3.05
N ILE A 62 7.64 -9.64 -2.89
CA ILE A 62 8.33 -10.26 -4.03
C ILE A 62 7.27 -10.81 -5.01
N GLY A 63 7.43 -10.48 -6.29
CA GLY A 63 6.51 -10.83 -7.37
C GLY A 63 5.37 -9.82 -7.61
N ASP A 64 5.20 -8.81 -6.75
CA ASP A 64 4.30 -7.68 -7.03
C ASP A 64 4.76 -6.91 -8.26
N TYR A 65 3.82 -6.29 -8.97
CA TYR A 65 4.14 -5.46 -10.11
C TYR A 65 4.54 -4.04 -9.67
N VAL A 66 5.45 -3.45 -10.44
CA VAL A 66 5.85 -2.05 -10.28
C VAL A 66 5.72 -1.33 -11.61
N ILE A 67 5.05 -0.18 -11.58
CA ILE A 67 5.01 0.78 -12.68
C ILE A 67 5.52 2.13 -12.18
N PHE A 68 6.13 2.90 -13.06
CA PHE A 68 6.61 4.24 -12.73
C PHE A 68 5.65 5.28 -13.27
N TYR A 69 5.33 6.30 -12.47
CA TYR A 69 4.68 7.51 -12.93
C TYR A 69 5.71 8.65 -12.91
N LEU A 70 6.14 9.07 -14.11
CA LEU A 70 6.98 10.22 -14.32
C LEU A 70 6.13 11.50 -14.20
N GLN A 71 6.45 12.33 -13.22
CA GLN A 71 5.70 13.54 -12.91
C GLN A 71 5.78 14.59 -14.02
N GLN A 72 4.70 15.34 -14.19
CA GLN A 72 4.66 16.55 -15.01
C GLN A 72 5.73 17.56 -14.55
N SER A 73 6.48 18.09 -15.51
CA SER A 73 7.41 19.21 -15.33
C SER A 73 7.43 20.05 -16.61
N LYS A 74 8.15 21.17 -16.61
CA LYS A 74 8.32 22.00 -17.82
C LYS A 74 8.93 21.20 -18.98
N GLU A 75 9.84 20.28 -18.69
CA GLU A 75 10.57 19.47 -19.68
C GLU A 75 9.84 18.17 -20.03
N VAL A 76 9.18 17.54 -19.06
CA VAL A 76 8.38 16.33 -19.31
C VAL A 76 7.09 16.69 -20.06
N GLY A 77 6.54 17.88 -19.80
CA GLY A 77 5.19 18.23 -20.22
C GLY A 77 4.19 17.46 -19.36
N GLU A 78 3.38 16.62 -19.98
CA GLU A 78 2.36 15.84 -19.29
C GLU A 78 2.95 14.62 -18.55
N GLY A 79 2.43 14.32 -17.35
CA GLY A 79 2.85 13.14 -16.58
C GLY A 79 2.52 11.84 -17.31
N LYS A 80 3.35 10.80 -17.11
CA LYS A 80 3.26 9.55 -17.89
C LYS A 80 3.54 8.30 -17.05
N PHE A 81 2.82 7.22 -17.33
CA PHE A 81 3.02 5.89 -16.76
C PHE A 81 3.92 5.05 -17.66
N TYR A 82 4.96 4.44 -17.08
CA TYR A 82 5.98 3.68 -17.78
C TYR A 82 6.25 2.33 -17.16
N GLY A 83 6.56 1.38 -18.05
CA GLY A 83 7.11 0.07 -17.74
C GLY A 83 6.16 -0.84 -16.96
N ILE A 84 6.49 -2.12 -16.98
CA ILE A 84 5.91 -3.12 -16.08
C ILE A 84 7.08 -3.97 -15.58
N PHE A 85 7.41 -3.78 -14.32
CA PHE A 85 8.47 -4.49 -13.61
C PHE A 85 7.86 -5.40 -12.54
N LYS A 86 8.68 -6.25 -11.94
CA LYS A 86 8.34 -7.00 -10.74
C LYS A 86 9.26 -6.65 -9.59
N ALA A 87 8.73 -6.62 -8.38
CA ALA A 87 9.51 -6.54 -7.17
C ALA A 87 10.31 -7.85 -7.00
N LYS A 88 11.64 -7.72 -6.96
CA LYS A 88 12.59 -8.81 -6.73
C LYS A 88 12.96 -8.95 -5.25
N SER A 89 12.71 -7.92 -4.44
CA SER A 89 12.92 -7.94 -2.99
C SER A 89 11.68 -7.47 -2.24
N ASN A 90 11.68 -7.71 -0.92
CA ASN A 90 10.84 -6.92 -0.03
C ASN A 90 11.37 -5.48 0.06
N GLY A 91 10.58 -4.59 0.66
CA GLY A 91 11.04 -3.24 0.97
C GLY A 91 12.17 -3.22 2.00
N PHE A 92 13.15 -2.35 1.77
CA PHE A 92 14.32 -2.17 2.64
C PHE A 92 14.70 -0.69 2.77
N LEU A 93 15.61 -0.42 3.70
CA LEU A 93 16.14 0.92 3.95
C LEU A 93 17.53 1.09 3.36
N ASP A 94 17.69 2.24 2.71
CA ASP A 94 18.97 2.84 2.40
C ASP A 94 18.92 4.28 2.93
N ASN A 95 19.25 4.43 4.21
CA ASN A 95 18.94 5.63 5.00
C ASN A 95 19.60 6.90 4.45
N ASN A 96 19.07 8.07 4.80
CA ASN A 96 19.52 9.36 4.24
C ASN A 96 20.77 9.94 4.93
N ASP A 97 21.85 9.17 5.02
CA ASP A 97 23.14 9.67 5.49
C ASP A 97 24.11 9.88 4.31
N ASN A 98 25.41 9.97 4.58
CA ASN A 98 26.44 10.19 3.57
C ASN A 98 26.76 8.92 2.76
N GLU A 99 26.29 7.76 3.20
CA GLU A 99 26.53 6.46 2.57
C GLU A 99 25.37 6.02 1.68
N GLN A 100 24.29 6.81 1.62
CA GLN A 100 23.13 6.49 0.80
C GLN A 100 23.51 6.34 -0.68
N PHE A 101 23.18 5.19 -1.25
CA PHE A 101 23.56 4.87 -2.62
C PHE A 101 22.88 5.81 -3.63
N LEU A 102 23.68 6.34 -4.56
CA LEU A 102 23.28 7.29 -5.61
C LEU A 102 22.75 8.64 -5.11
N LYS A 103 23.04 9.05 -3.86
CA LYS A 103 22.50 10.30 -3.31
C LYS A 103 22.88 11.54 -4.13
N THR A 104 24.10 11.58 -4.66
CA THR A 104 24.59 12.68 -5.51
C THR A 104 23.85 12.71 -6.85
N GLU A 105 23.74 11.55 -7.49
CA GLU A 105 23.12 11.37 -8.80
C GLU A 105 21.61 11.63 -8.77
N LEU A 106 20.94 11.12 -7.73
CA LEU A 106 19.50 11.27 -7.52
C LEU A 106 19.12 12.71 -7.14
N GLN A 107 20.06 13.48 -6.57
CA GLN A 107 19.83 14.84 -6.02
C GLN A 107 18.68 14.91 -5.00
N LYS A 108 18.27 13.76 -4.46
CA LYS A 108 17.22 13.63 -3.46
C LYS A 108 17.39 12.31 -2.71
N SER A 109 16.90 12.28 -1.47
CA SER A 109 16.88 11.03 -0.71
C SER A 109 15.79 10.10 -1.19
N LEU A 110 16.15 8.86 -1.44
CA LEU A 110 15.24 7.73 -1.64
C LEU A 110 15.49 6.69 -0.55
N THR A 111 15.03 6.97 0.66
CA THR A 111 15.26 6.12 1.85
C THR A 111 14.66 4.73 1.75
N PHE A 112 13.47 4.62 1.18
CA PHE A 112 12.66 3.40 1.15
C PHE A 112 12.73 2.80 -0.24
N ARG A 113 13.33 1.62 -0.39
CA ARG A 113 13.63 1.02 -1.70
C ARG A 113 13.13 -0.41 -1.84
N VAL A 114 12.97 -0.83 -3.09
CA VAL A 114 12.64 -2.20 -3.53
C VAL A 114 13.51 -2.51 -4.74
N LEU A 115 14.17 -3.67 -4.78
CA LEU A 115 14.85 -4.13 -5.98
C LEU A 115 13.84 -4.68 -6.97
N LEU A 116 14.10 -4.48 -8.26
CA LEU A 116 13.22 -4.86 -9.34
C LEU A 116 13.87 -5.89 -10.25
N GLU A 117 13.02 -6.55 -11.02
CA GLU A 117 13.38 -7.25 -12.24
C GLU A 117 12.45 -6.83 -13.39
N PRO A 118 12.92 -6.86 -14.64
CA PRO A 118 12.09 -6.56 -15.80
C PRO A 118 10.97 -7.59 -15.97
N PHE A 119 9.79 -7.18 -16.46
CA PHE A 119 8.72 -8.10 -16.83
C PHE A 119 8.16 -7.84 -18.23
N GLU A 120 7.53 -6.68 -18.43
CA GLU A 120 7.13 -6.20 -19.76
C GLU A 120 7.47 -4.72 -19.88
N VAL A 121 8.68 -4.43 -20.34
CA VAL A 121 9.17 -3.07 -20.48
C VAL A 121 8.90 -2.58 -21.91
N TYR A 122 8.29 -1.41 -22.01
CA TYR A 122 7.91 -0.79 -23.28
C TYR A 122 8.54 0.61 -23.41
N PRO A 123 8.88 1.07 -24.63
CA PRO A 123 9.54 2.36 -24.81
C PRO A 123 8.69 3.56 -24.39
N ALA A 124 7.44 3.65 -24.88
CA ALA A 124 6.59 4.81 -24.69
C ALA A 124 5.73 4.69 -23.43
N GLY A 125 5.56 5.82 -22.73
CA GLY A 125 4.65 5.94 -21.61
C GLY A 125 3.23 6.32 -22.03
N VAL A 126 2.26 5.95 -21.21
CA VAL A 126 0.85 6.37 -21.33
C VAL A 126 0.69 7.68 -20.59
N THR A 127 0.12 8.70 -21.23
CA THR A 127 -0.05 10.00 -20.57
C THR A 127 -1.13 9.97 -19.50
N GLU A 128 -1.08 10.95 -18.60
CA GLU A 128 -2.09 11.09 -17.56
C GLU A 128 -3.50 11.26 -18.14
N TRP A 129 -3.63 12.04 -19.21
CA TRP A 129 -4.86 12.25 -19.96
C TRP A 129 -5.41 10.93 -20.52
N GLU A 130 -4.55 10.14 -21.17
CA GLU A 130 -4.94 8.83 -21.71
C GLU A 130 -5.42 7.86 -20.61
N ALA A 131 -4.86 7.96 -19.40
CA ALA A 131 -5.19 7.07 -18.30
C ALA A 131 -6.39 7.54 -17.47
N LEU A 132 -6.48 8.84 -17.17
CA LEU A 132 -7.37 9.40 -16.14
C LEU A 132 -8.49 10.29 -16.69
N ASP A 133 -8.24 11.03 -17.77
CA ASP A 133 -9.21 11.99 -18.33
C ASP A 133 -10.00 11.40 -19.51
N GLU A 134 -9.43 10.43 -20.22
CA GLU A 134 -10.09 9.77 -21.34
C GLU A 134 -11.17 8.77 -20.86
N ILE A 135 -12.43 9.21 -20.95
CA ILE A 135 -13.60 8.46 -20.48
C ILE A 135 -14.49 7.93 -21.60
N ARG A 136 -14.15 8.11 -22.88
CA ARG A 136 -14.99 7.65 -24.02
C ARG A 136 -15.37 6.16 -23.95
N HIS A 137 -14.54 5.34 -23.30
CA HIS A 137 -14.76 3.90 -23.15
C HIS A 137 -15.14 3.48 -21.71
N ILE A 138 -15.45 4.43 -20.84
CA ILE A 138 -15.97 4.19 -19.48
C ILE A 138 -17.49 4.07 -19.54
N GLN A 139 -18.02 2.97 -19.03
CA GLN A 139 -19.47 2.73 -18.98
C GLN A 139 -20.06 3.09 -17.62
N SER A 140 -19.26 3.09 -16.56
CA SER A 140 -19.71 3.37 -15.19
C SER A 140 -18.61 4.04 -14.35
N PRO A 141 -18.96 4.88 -13.36
CA PRO A 141 -17.97 5.57 -12.53
C PRO A 141 -16.98 4.64 -11.83
N ASN A 142 -17.40 3.44 -11.45
CA ASN A 142 -16.52 2.44 -10.82
C ASN A 142 -15.36 1.99 -11.72
N GLN A 143 -15.45 2.16 -13.04
CA GLN A 143 -14.41 1.78 -13.99
C GLN A 143 -13.28 2.82 -14.11
N LEU A 144 -13.39 3.96 -13.43
CA LEU A 144 -12.34 4.98 -13.37
C LEU A 144 -11.17 4.51 -12.48
N LEU A 145 -9.98 5.07 -12.75
CA LEU A 145 -8.76 4.80 -11.98
C LEU A 145 -8.73 5.61 -10.66
N TRP A 146 -9.72 5.36 -9.79
CA TRP A 146 -9.93 6.11 -8.55
C TRP A 146 -8.71 6.17 -7.63
N SER A 147 -7.93 5.10 -7.51
CA SER A 147 -6.70 5.10 -6.69
C SER A 147 -5.72 6.17 -7.16
N LEU A 148 -5.61 6.37 -8.49
CA LEU A 148 -4.74 7.38 -9.10
C LEU A 148 -5.35 8.78 -9.05
N ILE A 149 -6.67 8.91 -9.24
CA ILE A 149 -7.38 10.18 -9.12
C ILE A 149 -7.25 10.72 -7.68
N TYR A 150 -7.54 9.90 -6.67
CA TYR A 150 -7.38 10.28 -5.27
C TYR A 150 -5.93 10.63 -4.92
N ARG A 151 -4.96 9.91 -5.48
CA ARG A 151 -3.54 10.26 -5.35
C ARG A 151 -3.27 11.66 -5.89
N LYS A 152 -3.76 12.02 -7.08
CA LYS A 152 -3.55 13.34 -7.70
C LYS A 152 -4.16 14.47 -6.86
N LEU A 153 -5.37 14.26 -6.33
CA LEU A 153 -6.04 15.24 -5.46
C LEU A 153 -5.31 15.47 -4.12
N LYS A 154 -4.43 14.55 -3.70
CA LYS A 154 -3.72 14.61 -2.40
C LYS A 154 -2.22 14.88 -2.53
N ALA A 155 -1.59 14.48 -3.63
CA ALA A 155 -0.16 14.63 -3.96
C ALA A 155 0.86 14.24 -2.86
N ASN A 156 0.52 13.32 -1.95
CA ASN A 156 1.29 13.10 -0.71
C ASN A 156 2.03 11.74 -0.61
N ARG A 157 2.04 10.91 -1.66
CA ARG A 157 2.65 9.57 -1.60
C ARG A 157 3.55 9.28 -2.79
N GLY A 158 4.75 8.81 -2.51
CA GLY A 158 5.73 8.38 -3.51
C GLY A 158 5.56 6.92 -3.96
N ASN A 159 4.73 6.14 -3.26
CA ASN A 159 4.33 4.79 -3.65
C ASN A 159 2.82 4.65 -3.40
N THR A 160 2.04 4.31 -4.43
CA THR A 160 0.58 4.07 -4.31
C THR A 160 0.22 2.74 -4.94
N MET A 161 -0.47 1.88 -4.20
CA MET A 161 -1.07 0.68 -4.78
C MET A 161 -2.26 1.06 -5.66
N ILE A 162 -2.53 0.27 -6.69
CA ILE A 162 -3.78 0.32 -7.45
C ILE A 162 -4.49 -1.02 -7.35
N THR A 163 -5.81 -1.02 -7.52
CA THR A 163 -6.61 -2.24 -7.49
C THR A 163 -6.26 -3.16 -8.65
N ILE A 164 -6.75 -4.41 -8.57
CA ILE A 164 -6.53 -5.42 -9.61
C ILE A 164 -7.11 -4.96 -10.97
N TYR A 165 -8.33 -4.41 -10.97
CA TYR A 165 -8.94 -3.88 -12.19
C TYR A 165 -8.14 -2.70 -12.78
N GLU A 166 -7.71 -1.76 -11.92
CA GLU A 166 -6.89 -0.63 -12.36
C GLU A 166 -5.55 -1.08 -12.95
N THR A 167 -4.95 -2.14 -12.40
CA THR A 167 -3.75 -2.79 -12.93
C THR A 167 -3.96 -3.26 -14.36
N GLU A 168 -5.02 -4.06 -14.59
CA GLU A 168 -5.32 -4.62 -15.90
C GLU A 168 -5.54 -3.51 -16.94
N ARG A 169 -6.23 -2.43 -16.54
CA ARG A 169 -6.47 -1.26 -17.38
C ARG A 169 -5.19 -0.53 -17.75
N ILE A 170 -4.34 -0.18 -16.77
CA ILE A 170 -3.08 0.51 -17.05
C ILE A 170 -2.15 -0.36 -17.91
N PHE A 171 -2.06 -1.66 -17.63
CA PHE A 171 -1.25 -2.57 -18.44
C PHE A 171 -1.74 -2.62 -19.87
N LYS A 172 -3.05 -2.67 -20.09
CA LYS A 172 -3.65 -2.62 -21.43
C LYS A 172 -3.25 -1.32 -22.14
N LEU A 173 -3.37 -0.17 -21.49
CA LEU A 173 -3.00 1.12 -22.07
C LEU A 173 -1.50 1.14 -22.46
N ILE A 174 -0.61 0.69 -21.58
CA ILE A 174 0.85 0.65 -21.85
C ILE A 174 1.15 -0.27 -23.04
N ARG A 175 0.54 -1.47 -23.06
CA ARG A 175 0.69 -2.43 -24.15
C ARG A 175 0.20 -1.87 -25.48
N ASP A 176 -0.98 -1.28 -25.50
CA ASP A 176 -1.60 -0.78 -26.73
C ASP A 176 -0.86 0.45 -27.26
N LYS A 177 -0.43 1.38 -26.39
CA LYS A 177 0.41 2.54 -26.75
C LYS A 177 1.67 2.16 -27.53
N ASN A 178 2.20 0.97 -27.24
CA ASN A 178 3.43 0.45 -27.82
C ASN A 178 3.19 -0.62 -28.89
N ASN A 179 1.96 -0.80 -29.38
CA ASN A 179 1.60 -1.87 -30.33
C ASN A 179 2.07 -3.25 -29.85
N ARG A 180 2.11 -3.45 -28.53
CA ARG A 180 2.59 -4.66 -27.84
C ARG A 180 4.05 -5.04 -28.14
N GLN A 181 4.85 -4.09 -28.66
CA GLN A 181 6.28 -4.27 -28.92
C GLN A 181 7.10 -3.94 -27.68
N LYS A 182 7.52 -4.98 -26.97
CA LYS A 182 8.40 -4.87 -25.79
C LYS A 182 9.83 -4.58 -26.21
N ILE A 183 10.59 -3.96 -25.32
CA ILE A 183 12.05 -3.90 -25.45
C ILE A 183 12.61 -5.26 -25.06
N ASN A 184 13.39 -5.89 -25.94
CA ASN A 184 14.11 -7.12 -25.63
C ASN A 184 15.48 -6.78 -25.05
N SER A 185 15.54 -6.48 -23.75
CA SER A 185 16.76 -6.16 -23.01
C SER A 185 16.57 -6.51 -21.53
N GLU A 186 17.67 -6.76 -20.83
CA GLU A 186 17.68 -6.91 -19.36
C GLU A 186 18.00 -5.58 -18.65
N TYR A 187 18.71 -4.67 -19.33
CA TYR A 187 19.12 -3.38 -18.79
C TYR A 187 18.50 -2.23 -19.59
N PHE A 188 18.22 -1.15 -18.89
CA PHE A 188 17.46 -0.02 -19.43
C PHE A 188 18.07 1.31 -19.02
N SER A 189 17.78 2.34 -19.79
CA SER A 189 17.99 3.74 -19.41
C SER A 189 16.78 4.57 -19.89
N PHE A 190 16.81 5.86 -19.62
CA PHE A 190 15.77 6.79 -20.06
C PHE A 190 16.35 7.84 -21.02
N ASP A 191 15.82 7.85 -22.23
CA ASP A 191 16.03 8.93 -23.19
C ASP A 191 15.05 10.06 -22.86
N MET A 192 15.56 11.13 -22.25
CA MET A 192 14.74 12.26 -21.84
C MET A 192 14.26 13.11 -23.02
N ASP A 193 15.03 13.18 -24.11
CA ASP A 193 14.70 14.00 -25.28
C ASP A 193 13.49 13.41 -26.02
N ASN A 194 13.47 12.08 -26.17
CA ASN A 194 12.34 11.37 -26.77
C ASN A 194 11.31 10.88 -25.76
N GLN A 195 11.60 11.02 -24.45
CA GLN A 195 10.84 10.49 -23.33
C GLN A 195 10.47 9.01 -23.50
N LYS A 196 11.51 8.18 -23.73
CA LYS A 196 11.36 6.74 -23.94
C LYS A 196 12.30 5.95 -23.05
N ILE A 197 11.82 4.80 -22.57
CA ILE A 197 12.73 3.77 -22.08
C ILE A 197 13.50 3.20 -23.27
N ILE A 198 14.81 3.08 -23.12
CA ILE A 198 15.71 2.53 -24.14
C ILE A 198 16.51 1.35 -23.56
N PRO A 199 16.90 0.36 -24.39
CA PRO A 199 17.81 -0.68 -23.95
C PRO A 199 19.18 -0.08 -23.59
N SER A 200 19.85 -0.71 -22.62
CA SER A 200 21.22 -0.41 -22.23
C SER A 200 22.07 -1.68 -22.32
N ASN A 201 23.35 -1.54 -22.63
CA ASN A 201 24.33 -2.63 -22.57
C ASN A 201 25.08 -2.65 -21.23
N VAL A 202 24.79 -1.70 -20.33
CA VAL A 202 25.47 -1.56 -19.05
C VAL A 202 24.63 -2.24 -17.97
N ASN A 203 25.21 -3.27 -17.35
CA ASN A 203 24.65 -3.89 -16.16
C ASN A 203 25.11 -3.13 -14.92
N ASN A 204 24.27 -2.22 -14.40
CA ASN A 204 24.54 -1.63 -13.10
C ASN A 204 23.91 -2.49 -11.99
N THR A 205 24.70 -2.77 -10.96
CA THR A 205 24.23 -3.48 -9.78
C THR A 205 23.97 -2.50 -8.65
N TYR A 206 22.85 -2.67 -7.95
CA TYR A 206 22.61 -1.97 -6.70
C TYR A 206 23.57 -2.50 -5.63
N THR A 207 24.47 -1.65 -5.14
CA THR A 207 25.45 -1.99 -4.08
C THR A 207 25.24 -1.18 -2.80
N GLY A 208 24.08 -0.50 -2.69
CA GLY A 208 23.71 0.23 -1.50
C GLY A 208 23.30 -0.68 -0.34
N ARG A 209 22.93 -0.05 0.77
CA ARG A 209 22.44 -0.80 1.94
C ARG A 209 21.06 -1.38 1.65
N SER A 210 20.82 -2.57 2.18
CA SER A 210 19.51 -3.22 2.16
C SER A 210 19.10 -3.62 3.57
N GLU A 211 18.99 -2.63 4.45
CA GLU A 211 18.63 -2.87 5.84
C GLU A 211 17.16 -3.30 5.95
N GLU A 212 16.93 -4.37 6.70
CA GLU A 212 15.58 -4.82 7.01
C GLU A 212 14.87 -3.80 7.92
N ILE A 213 13.58 -3.61 7.65
CA ILE A 213 12.74 -2.72 8.43
C ILE A 213 12.25 -3.44 9.68
N ASN A 214 12.48 -2.88 10.86
CA ASN A 214 11.88 -3.35 12.11
C ASN A 214 11.38 -2.16 12.95
N ILE A 215 10.06 -1.99 13.03
CA ILE A 215 9.44 -0.90 13.79
C ILE A 215 8.84 -1.34 15.13
N LEU A 216 8.91 -2.64 15.46
CA LEU A 216 8.30 -3.18 16.67
C LEU A 216 8.86 -2.56 17.97
N PRO A 217 10.19 -2.37 18.14
CA PRO A 217 10.73 -1.72 19.33
C PRO A 217 10.18 -0.31 19.54
N ARG A 218 10.01 0.46 18.45
CA ARG A 218 9.44 1.81 18.51
C ARG A 218 7.96 1.78 18.84
N LEU A 219 7.21 0.85 18.24
CA LEU A 219 5.77 0.65 18.50
C LEU A 219 5.52 0.39 19.99
N ILE A 220 6.22 -0.57 20.59
CA ILE A 220 6.10 -0.93 22.01
C ILE A 220 6.42 0.27 22.90
N LYS A 221 7.54 0.95 22.63
CA LYS A 221 7.92 2.15 23.40
C LYS A 221 6.84 3.22 23.40
N LYS A 222 6.15 3.44 22.27
CA LYS A 222 5.04 4.40 22.20
C LYS A 222 3.82 3.92 22.98
N HIS A 223 3.53 2.63 22.94
CA HIS A 223 2.46 2.03 23.76
C HIS A 223 2.73 2.26 25.26
N ASP A 224 3.93 1.96 25.74
CA ASP A 224 4.29 2.07 27.15
C ASP A 224 4.26 3.52 27.64
N GLU A 225 4.62 4.45 26.76
CA GLU A 225 4.53 5.89 26.99
C GLU A 225 3.11 6.47 26.81
N LYS A 226 2.11 5.63 26.52
CA LYS A 226 0.71 6.01 26.26
C LYS A 226 0.58 7.04 25.13
N LYS A 227 1.44 6.96 24.11
CA LYS A 227 1.42 7.82 22.92
C LYS A 227 0.65 7.16 21.79
N ALA A 228 0.13 7.96 20.85
CA ALA A 228 -0.55 7.43 19.67
C ALA A 228 0.41 6.60 18.79
N PHE A 229 0.03 5.36 18.46
CA PHE A 229 0.86 4.44 17.68
C PHE A 229 0.10 3.70 16.55
N GLU A 230 -1.12 4.13 16.20
CA GLU A 230 -1.95 3.47 15.16
C GLU A 230 -1.23 3.35 13.80
N SER A 231 -0.49 4.37 13.37
CA SER A 231 0.32 4.29 12.14
C SER A 231 1.47 3.29 12.24
N HIS A 232 1.99 3.03 13.44
CA HIS A 232 3.00 1.97 13.67
C HIS A 232 2.34 0.59 13.61
N LEU A 233 1.14 0.45 14.18
CA LEU A 233 0.35 -0.77 14.07
C LEU A 233 0.02 -1.10 12.61
N GLN A 234 -0.39 -0.11 11.81
CA GLN A 234 -0.62 -0.27 10.37
C GLN A 234 0.65 -0.76 9.66
N ALA A 235 1.80 -0.14 9.93
CA ALA A 235 3.10 -0.53 9.35
C ALA A 235 3.49 -1.97 9.73
N TYR A 236 3.28 -2.36 11.00
CA TYR A 236 3.55 -3.70 11.50
C TYR A 236 2.66 -4.74 10.81
N ILE A 237 1.34 -4.51 10.73
CA ILE A 237 0.42 -5.45 10.09
C ILE A 237 0.71 -5.56 8.60
N CYS A 238 0.96 -4.44 7.91
CA CYS A 238 1.33 -4.45 6.49
C CYS A 238 2.58 -5.29 6.25
N GLN A 239 3.57 -5.26 7.14
CA GLN A 239 4.77 -6.08 7.03
C GLN A 239 4.51 -7.57 7.31
N ASN A 240 3.69 -7.86 8.32
CA ASN A 240 3.64 -9.17 8.94
C ASN A 240 2.40 -10.01 8.60
N VAL A 241 1.41 -9.48 7.88
CA VAL A 241 0.14 -10.19 7.62
C VAL A 241 0.31 -11.58 6.97
N ASN A 242 1.38 -11.81 6.22
CA ASN A 242 1.69 -13.12 5.62
C ASN A 242 2.60 -14.01 6.48
N ASN A 243 3.38 -13.42 7.39
CA ASN A 243 4.52 -14.07 8.05
C ASN A 243 4.24 -14.34 9.54
N ASN A 244 3.47 -13.48 10.20
CA ASN A 244 3.02 -13.71 11.56
C ASN A 244 1.87 -14.74 11.55
N ILE A 245 2.07 -15.83 12.30
CA ILE A 245 1.16 -16.98 12.32
C ILE A 245 -0.26 -16.59 12.76
N GLN A 246 -0.39 -15.70 13.75
CA GLN A 246 -1.69 -15.26 14.27
C GLN A 246 -2.42 -14.36 13.26
N LEU A 247 -1.74 -13.35 12.71
CA LEU A 247 -2.35 -12.50 11.67
C LEU A 247 -2.77 -13.33 10.45
N LYS A 248 -1.91 -14.26 10.02
CA LYS A 248 -2.22 -15.16 8.91
C LYS A 248 -3.42 -16.03 9.21
N SER A 249 -3.49 -16.67 10.38
CA SER A 249 -4.61 -17.55 10.75
C SER A 249 -5.93 -16.78 10.88
N LEU A 250 -5.90 -15.55 11.38
CA LEU A 250 -7.10 -14.74 11.61
C LEU A 250 -7.64 -14.07 10.33
N LEU A 251 -6.75 -13.56 9.48
CA LEU A 251 -7.11 -12.74 8.32
C LEU A 251 -7.06 -13.50 7.01
N ILE A 252 -6.03 -14.33 6.77
CA ILE A 252 -5.81 -15.01 5.49
C ILE A 252 -6.37 -16.43 5.50
N GLN A 253 -6.20 -17.14 6.62
CA GLN A 253 -6.53 -18.57 6.78
C GLN A 253 -5.80 -19.40 5.70
N ASN A 254 -6.54 -20.28 5.01
CA ASN A 254 -6.04 -21.11 3.91
C ASN A 254 -6.17 -20.42 2.54
N ASN A 255 -6.58 -19.14 2.50
CA ASN A 255 -6.77 -18.42 1.24
C ASN A 255 -5.45 -17.88 0.69
N THR A 256 -5.42 -17.59 -0.60
CA THR A 256 -4.30 -16.89 -1.23
C THR A 256 -4.52 -15.38 -1.17
N LEU A 257 -3.55 -14.62 -0.64
CA LEU A 257 -3.55 -13.16 -0.73
C LEU A 257 -3.29 -12.72 -2.18
N GLU A 258 -4.27 -12.10 -2.85
CA GLU A 258 -4.12 -11.57 -4.21
C GLU A 258 -3.71 -10.09 -4.25
N TRP A 259 -4.07 -9.33 -3.22
CA TRP A 259 -3.83 -7.89 -3.18
C TRP A 259 -3.86 -7.36 -1.75
N ILE A 260 -2.98 -6.40 -1.47
CA ILE A 260 -2.92 -5.65 -0.22
C ILE A 260 -2.80 -4.15 -0.52
N GLY A 261 -3.59 -3.34 0.20
CA GLY A 261 -3.41 -1.90 0.25
C GLY A 261 -3.57 -1.37 1.67
N ASN A 262 -2.80 -0.35 2.04
CA ASN A 262 -3.04 0.48 3.20
C ASN A 262 -3.55 1.88 2.80
N GLU A 263 -4.41 2.47 3.62
CA GLU A 263 -4.94 3.83 3.42
C GLU A 263 -5.63 4.01 2.06
N VAL A 264 -6.42 2.99 1.70
CA VAL A 264 -7.17 2.91 0.46
C VAL A 264 -8.27 3.96 0.50
N SER A 265 -8.22 4.93 -0.41
CA SER A 265 -9.18 6.05 -0.40
C SER A 265 -10.58 5.56 -0.76
N CYS A 266 -11.57 5.91 0.06
CA CYS A 266 -12.92 5.36 -0.02
C CYS A 266 -14.00 6.45 0.15
N GLY A 267 -13.99 7.44 -0.75
CA GLY A 267 -15.00 8.49 -0.80
C GLY A 267 -14.42 9.89 -0.99
N VAL A 268 -15.26 10.83 -1.45
CA VAL A 268 -14.87 12.22 -1.74
C VAL A 268 -14.51 13.03 -0.50
N GLY A 269 -15.04 12.65 0.67
CA GLY A 269 -14.71 13.22 1.98
C GLY A 269 -13.32 12.82 2.51
N MET A 270 -12.48 12.21 1.67
CA MET A 270 -11.10 11.84 1.99
C MET A 270 -10.96 10.78 3.09
N GLN A 271 -12.00 9.98 3.31
CA GLN A 271 -11.94 8.81 4.18
C GLN A 271 -11.08 7.72 3.53
N ARG A 272 -10.43 6.91 4.36
CA ARG A 272 -9.54 5.83 3.92
C ARG A 272 -9.79 4.58 4.73
N ILE A 273 -9.72 3.42 4.09
CA ILE A 273 -9.64 2.12 4.74
C ILE A 273 -8.19 1.93 5.19
N ASP A 274 -7.94 1.66 6.47
CA ASP A 274 -6.58 1.58 7.00
C ASP A 274 -5.77 0.48 6.32
N ILE A 275 -6.34 -0.72 6.19
CA ILE A 275 -5.79 -1.83 5.42
C ILE A 275 -6.93 -2.52 4.67
N ALA A 276 -6.71 -2.94 3.43
CA ALA A 276 -7.63 -3.80 2.70
C ALA A 276 -6.91 -4.98 2.07
N LEU A 277 -7.49 -6.17 2.18
CA LEU A 277 -6.93 -7.42 1.63
C LEU A 277 -7.93 -8.04 0.65
N SER A 278 -7.47 -8.39 -0.56
CA SER A 278 -8.22 -9.27 -1.45
C SER A 278 -7.66 -10.68 -1.34
N LEU A 279 -8.51 -11.63 -0.99
CA LEU A 279 -8.18 -13.03 -0.84
C LEU A 279 -8.90 -13.84 -1.91
N LYS A 280 -8.27 -14.92 -2.35
CA LYS A 280 -8.84 -15.91 -3.26
C LYS A 280 -8.90 -17.26 -2.58
N LYS A 281 -10.10 -17.82 -2.52
CA LYS A 281 -10.36 -19.19 -2.03
C LYS A 281 -9.95 -20.22 -3.09
N GLU A 282 -9.79 -21.47 -2.67
CA GLU A 282 -9.48 -22.58 -3.59
C GLU A 282 -10.52 -22.74 -4.70
N ASN A 283 -11.80 -22.58 -4.36
CA ASN A 283 -12.94 -22.64 -5.29
C ASN A 283 -13.08 -21.39 -6.20
N GLN A 284 -12.06 -20.53 -6.26
CA GLN A 284 -12.00 -19.29 -7.06
C GLN A 284 -12.90 -18.14 -6.58
N GLU A 285 -13.71 -18.32 -5.54
CA GLU A 285 -14.39 -17.21 -4.88
C GLU A 285 -13.38 -16.24 -4.27
N ARG A 286 -13.81 -14.99 -4.09
CA ARG A 286 -12.97 -13.94 -3.53
C ARG A 286 -13.59 -13.33 -2.29
N LEU A 287 -12.72 -12.93 -1.38
CA LEU A 287 -13.05 -12.13 -0.21
C LEU A 287 -12.34 -10.77 -0.32
N ILE A 288 -13.02 -9.70 0.09
CA ILE A 288 -12.40 -8.40 0.29
C ILE A 288 -12.59 -8.00 1.75
N LEU A 289 -11.49 -7.78 2.46
CA LEU A 289 -11.48 -7.47 3.88
C LEU A 289 -11.11 -6.00 4.05
N PRO A 290 -12.07 -5.06 4.20
CA PRO A 290 -11.77 -3.73 4.71
C PRO A 290 -11.48 -3.83 6.22
N ILE A 291 -10.29 -3.39 6.62
CA ILE A 291 -9.78 -3.47 7.98
C ILE A 291 -9.65 -2.04 8.53
N GLU A 292 -10.35 -1.77 9.63
CA GLU A 292 -10.17 -0.58 10.46
C GLU A 292 -9.23 -0.91 11.63
N LEU A 293 -8.28 -0.04 11.93
CA LEU A 293 -7.34 -0.19 13.04
C LEU A 293 -7.64 0.82 14.15
N LYS A 294 -7.54 0.40 15.41
CA LYS A 294 -7.59 1.29 16.56
C LYS A 294 -6.49 0.95 17.56
N ALA A 295 -5.60 1.91 17.85
CA ALA A 295 -4.59 1.78 18.90
C ALA A 295 -5.15 1.90 20.34
N VAL A 296 -6.49 1.93 20.46
CA VAL A 296 -7.28 2.02 21.68
C VAL A 296 -8.44 1.03 21.58
N PRO A 297 -9.15 0.73 22.69
CA PRO A 297 -10.34 -0.10 22.62
C PRO A 297 -11.38 0.47 21.66
N ALA A 298 -12.16 -0.43 21.05
CA ALA A 298 -13.20 -0.05 20.10
C ALA A 298 -14.20 0.96 20.69
N SER A 299 -14.92 1.64 19.81
CA SER A 299 -15.92 2.65 20.13
C SER A 299 -17.12 2.53 19.18
N LEU A 300 -18.24 3.13 19.58
CA LEU A 300 -19.45 3.17 18.75
C LEU A 300 -19.26 3.91 17.42
N LEU A 301 -18.23 4.77 17.31
CA LEU A 301 -17.91 5.50 16.08
C LEU A 301 -17.28 4.60 15.01
N ASN A 302 -16.76 3.43 15.38
CA ASN A 302 -16.14 2.51 14.43
C ASN A 302 -17.16 1.89 13.47
N VAL A 303 -18.39 1.62 13.93
CA VAL A 303 -19.43 1.00 13.07
C VAL A 303 -19.83 1.90 11.91
N PRO A 304 -20.18 3.19 12.10
CA PRO A 304 -20.44 4.09 10.98
C PRO A 304 -19.26 4.24 10.01
N GLN A 305 -18.03 4.19 10.53
CA GLN A 305 -16.83 4.27 9.70
C GLN A 305 -16.69 3.05 8.79
N ILE A 306 -16.86 1.85 9.37
CA ILE A 306 -16.83 0.57 8.65
C ILE A 306 -17.97 0.45 7.65
N GLN A 307 -19.18 0.94 7.98
CA GLN A 307 -20.29 0.99 7.03
C GLN A 307 -19.92 1.75 5.76
N ARG A 308 -19.25 2.89 5.87
CA ARG A 308 -18.81 3.64 4.69
C ARG A 308 -17.79 2.89 3.85
N TYR A 309 -16.97 2.02 4.47
CA TYR A 309 -16.07 1.14 3.73
C TYR A 309 -16.84 0.11 2.91
N VAL A 310 -17.86 -0.52 3.53
CA VAL A 310 -18.76 -1.45 2.83
C VAL A 310 -19.45 -0.74 1.68
N ASP A 311 -20.12 0.39 1.94
CA ASP A 311 -20.85 1.15 0.93
C ASP A 311 -19.95 1.53 -0.27
N TRP A 312 -18.70 1.92 -0.01
CA TRP A 312 -17.74 2.25 -1.06
C TRP A 312 -17.29 1.01 -1.84
N LEU A 313 -16.99 -0.09 -1.15
CA LEU A 313 -16.59 -1.33 -1.82
C LEU A 313 -17.70 -1.86 -2.73
N GLU A 314 -18.95 -1.87 -2.27
CA GLU A 314 -20.12 -2.29 -3.05
C GLU A 314 -20.28 -1.49 -4.34
N GLN A 315 -20.03 -0.19 -4.30
CA GLN A 315 -20.21 0.71 -5.45
C GLN A 315 -19.01 0.74 -6.40
N TYR A 316 -17.78 0.66 -5.88
CA TYR A 316 -16.56 0.97 -6.65
C TYR A 316 -15.63 -0.23 -6.86
N TYR A 317 -15.54 -1.16 -5.91
CA TYR A 317 -14.62 -2.30 -6.02
C TYR A 317 -15.33 -3.54 -6.56
N ILE A 318 -16.44 -3.95 -5.92
CA ILE A 318 -17.17 -5.17 -6.22
C ILE A 318 -17.60 -5.27 -7.70
N PRO A 319 -18.10 -4.20 -8.35
CA PRO A 319 -18.52 -4.29 -9.75
C PRO A 319 -17.38 -4.62 -10.72
N ASN A 320 -16.13 -4.29 -10.37
CA ASN A 320 -14.95 -4.60 -11.18
C ASN A 320 -14.24 -5.88 -10.73
N ARG A 321 -14.47 -6.33 -9.50
CA ARG A 321 -13.83 -7.51 -8.91
C ARG A 321 -14.78 -8.18 -7.91
N ILE A 322 -15.71 -8.98 -8.44
CA ILE A 322 -16.72 -9.69 -7.64
C ILE A 322 -16.06 -10.43 -6.48
N SER A 323 -16.48 -10.08 -5.27
CA SER A 323 -15.97 -10.59 -4.00
C SER A 323 -17.07 -10.52 -2.93
N THR A 324 -17.02 -11.39 -1.93
CA THR A 324 -17.81 -11.21 -0.71
C THR A 324 -17.05 -10.29 0.25
N ILE A 325 -17.75 -9.32 0.84
CA ILE A 325 -17.14 -8.37 1.79
C ILE A 325 -17.13 -9.00 3.19
N GLN A 326 -15.98 -8.96 3.86
CA GLN A 326 -15.80 -9.36 5.25
C GLN A 326 -15.21 -8.17 6.01
N PRO A 327 -16.03 -7.32 6.63
CA PRO A 327 -15.54 -6.20 7.42
C PRO A 327 -14.73 -6.69 8.61
N VAL A 328 -13.64 -5.99 8.94
CA VAL A 328 -12.76 -6.32 10.08
C VAL A 328 -12.47 -5.07 10.89
N LEU A 329 -12.55 -5.19 12.22
CA LEU A 329 -12.04 -4.21 13.16
C LEU A 329 -10.93 -4.84 14.00
N ILE A 330 -9.75 -4.25 13.99
CA ILE A 330 -8.64 -4.62 14.87
C ILE A 330 -8.43 -3.51 15.89
N ALA A 331 -8.67 -3.77 17.17
CA ALA A 331 -8.59 -2.76 18.23
C ALA A 331 -7.80 -3.25 19.44
N LYS A 332 -7.34 -2.33 20.29
CA LYS A 332 -6.70 -2.72 21.56
C LYS A 332 -7.72 -3.45 22.45
N LYS A 333 -7.28 -4.52 23.12
CA LYS A 333 -8.09 -5.33 24.04
C LYS A 333 -8.80 -4.48 25.10
N PHE A 334 -10.04 -4.86 25.43
CA PHE A 334 -10.78 -4.27 26.55
C PHE A 334 -10.37 -4.86 27.89
N ASP A 335 -10.17 -4.00 28.89
CA ASP A 335 -9.88 -4.43 30.26
C ASP A 335 -11.13 -5.04 30.95
N ASN A 336 -12.30 -4.43 30.75
CA ASN A 336 -13.57 -4.88 31.34
C ASN A 336 -14.65 -5.13 30.26
N LYS A 337 -14.86 -6.40 29.94
CA LYS A 337 -15.86 -6.89 28.96
C LYS A 337 -17.28 -7.01 29.51
N GLU A 338 -17.49 -6.72 30.80
CA GLU A 338 -18.84 -6.63 31.41
C GLU A 338 -19.35 -5.18 31.45
N SER A 339 -18.50 -4.22 31.08
CA SER A 339 -18.89 -2.81 31.09
C SER A 339 -20.02 -2.51 30.11
N GLU A 340 -20.94 -1.62 30.49
CA GLU A 340 -22.03 -1.16 29.62
C GLU A 340 -21.51 -0.64 28.28
N LYS A 341 -20.35 0.04 28.29
CA LYS A 341 -19.68 0.51 27.07
C LYS A 341 -19.35 -0.66 26.13
N TYR A 342 -18.74 -1.72 26.64
CA TYR A 342 -18.41 -2.89 25.83
C TYR A 342 -19.67 -3.56 25.27
N LEU A 343 -20.66 -3.80 26.12
CA LEU A 343 -21.92 -4.44 25.72
C LEU A 343 -22.64 -3.64 24.61
N ARG A 344 -22.66 -2.31 24.70
CA ARG A 344 -23.23 -1.43 23.67
C ARG A 344 -22.47 -1.51 22.34
N ILE A 345 -21.14 -1.69 22.38
CA ILE A 345 -20.32 -1.84 21.18
C ILE A 345 -20.62 -3.18 20.52
N VAL A 346 -20.66 -4.26 21.29
CA VAL A 346 -21.02 -5.60 20.78
C VAL A 346 -22.41 -5.58 20.15
N GLU A 347 -23.38 -4.93 20.80
CA GLU A 347 -24.72 -4.77 20.25
C GLU A 347 -24.70 -3.98 18.93
N SER A 348 -23.89 -2.93 18.83
CA SER A 348 -23.73 -2.19 17.57
C SER A 348 -23.15 -3.05 16.43
N PHE A 349 -22.30 -4.04 16.73
CA PHE A 349 -21.79 -4.99 15.74
C PHE A 349 -22.90 -5.93 15.25
N LYS A 350 -23.78 -6.39 16.15
CA LYS A 350 -24.95 -7.20 15.78
C LYS A 350 -25.90 -6.42 14.88
N GLN A 351 -26.22 -5.19 15.24
CA GLN A 351 -27.07 -4.31 14.42
C GLN A 351 -26.45 -4.03 13.05
N PHE A 352 -25.14 -3.84 12.99
CA PHE A 352 -24.41 -3.72 11.72
C PHE A 352 -24.58 -4.97 10.85
N ASN A 353 -24.43 -6.17 11.43
CA ASN A 353 -24.57 -7.43 10.69
C ASN A 353 -26.00 -7.63 10.15
N LEU A 354 -27.02 -7.32 10.95
CA LEU A 354 -28.42 -7.39 10.53
C LEU A 354 -28.74 -6.45 9.36
N LYS A 355 -28.11 -5.28 9.33
CA LYS A 355 -28.28 -4.28 8.26
C LYS A 355 -27.57 -4.66 6.96
N ASN A 356 -26.52 -5.47 7.01
CA ASN A 356 -25.67 -5.79 5.86
C ASN A 356 -25.70 -7.31 5.55
N PRO A 357 -26.86 -7.88 5.16
CA PRO A 357 -27.01 -9.33 4.94
C PRO A 357 -26.18 -9.88 3.77
N ASN A 358 -25.69 -9.02 2.87
CA ASN A 358 -24.83 -9.39 1.75
C ASN A 358 -23.33 -9.43 2.11
N CYS A 359 -22.99 -9.04 3.35
CA CYS A 359 -21.64 -9.13 3.90
C CYS A 359 -21.54 -10.33 4.84
N LEU A 360 -20.32 -10.84 5.03
CA LEU A 360 -20.04 -11.67 6.19
C LEU A 360 -20.06 -10.80 7.47
N SER A 361 -20.40 -11.41 8.60
CA SER A 361 -20.49 -10.74 9.89
C SER A 361 -19.19 -10.03 10.26
N LEU A 362 -19.26 -8.79 10.73
CA LEU A 362 -18.09 -8.00 11.17
C LEU A 362 -17.18 -8.84 12.09
N LYS A 363 -15.95 -9.07 11.62
CA LYS A 363 -14.92 -9.76 12.37
C LYS A 363 -14.25 -8.78 13.32
N TYR A 364 -14.26 -9.07 14.62
CA TYR A 364 -13.62 -8.26 15.65
C TYR A 364 -12.40 -8.98 16.21
N ILE A 365 -11.24 -8.35 16.05
CA ILE A 365 -9.95 -8.85 16.54
C ILE A 365 -9.45 -7.86 17.59
N GLU A 366 -9.15 -8.38 18.78
CA GLU A 366 -8.45 -7.62 19.80
C GLU A 366 -6.95 -7.90 19.72
N PHE A 367 -6.15 -6.89 20.06
CA PHE A 367 -4.73 -7.09 20.29
C PHE A 367 -4.28 -6.53 21.63
N GLU A 368 -3.23 -7.13 22.16
CA GLU A 368 -2.51 -6.66 23.33
C GLU A 368 -1.01 -6.77 23.12
N ILE A 369 -0.23 -6.05 23.94
CA ILE A 369 1.22 -6.15 23.94
C ILE A 369 1.62 -6.98 25.17
N LEU A 370 2.19 -8.16 24.94
CA LEU A 370 2.69 -9.08 25.95
C LEU A 370 4.11 -9.49 25.59
N ASP A 371 5.02 -9.52 26.57
CA ASP A 371 6.41 -9.96 26.41
C ASP A 371 7.15 -9.34 25.21
N ASN A 372 6.93 -8.04 24.96
CA ASN A 372 7.48 -7.30 23.83
C ASN A 372 7.03 -7.79 22.44
N ASP A 373 5.83 -8.37 22.33
CA ASP A 373 5.22 -8.73 21.04
C ASP A 373 3.74 -8.33 21.00
N LEU A 374 3.16 -8.32 19.80
CA LEU A 374 1.74 -8.11 19.56
C LEU A 374 1.01 -9.46 19.47
N ILE A 375 0.08 -9.67 20.41
CA ILE A 375 -0.77 -10.86 20.43
C ILE A 375 -2.16 -10.47 19.93
N PHE A 376 -2.69 -11.24 18.98
CA PHE A 376 -3.98 -11.02 18.33
C PHE A 376 -4.93 -12.17 18.63
N GLU A 377 -6.16 -11.84 19.01
CA GLU A 377 -7.21 -12.80 19.32
C GLU A 377 -8.53 -12.37 18.64
N GLU A 378 -9.19 -13.30 17.95
CA GLU A 378 -10.53 -13.06 17.42
C GLU A 378 -11.57 -13.31 18.50
N HIS A 379 -12.48 -12.34 18.68
CA HIS A 379 -13.63 -12.50 19.54
C HIS A 379 -14.85 -12.85 18.71
N ILE A 380 -15.21 -14.13 18.76
CA ILE A 380 -16.46 -14.61 18.20
C ILE A 380 -17.57 -14.19 19.16
N HIS A 381 -18.23 -13.08 18.83
CA HIS A 381 -19.54 -12.81 19.37
C HIS A 381 -20.48 -13.82 18.73
N HIS A 382 -20.80 -14.90 19.44
CA HIS A 382 -21.84 -15.83 19.00
C HIS A 382 -23.11 -15.00 18.73
N VAL A 383 -23.47 -14.92 17.46
CA VAL A 383 -24.77 -14.43 16.96
C VAL A 383 -25.54 -15.67 16.53
#